data_AF-A0A256IIU2-F1
#
_entry.id   AF-A0A256IIU2-F1
#
_cell.length_a   1.000
_cell.length_b   1.000
_cell.length_c   1.000
_cell.angle_alpha   90.00
_cell.angle_beta   90.00
_cell.angle_gamma   90.00
#
_symmetry.space_group_name_H-M   'P 1'
#
loop_
_entity.id
_entity.type
_entity.pdbx_description
1 polymer ?
#
loop_
_entity_poly.entity_id
_entity_poly.type
_entity_poly.pdbx_seq_one_letter_code
_entity_poly.pdbx_strand_id
1 'polypeptide(L)'
;MVRNVAGEMAELDPEDFYLLSGVEQGMRFSEWVRRDKLPDYADLTAEEIAYRIDRCLDRELIERKTLQYEGYQLTFEGYDALALRTFSERGTIDGVGSPLGLGKEGDVYEVQSFKPLALKYHREGYTNFRAVNREREYTADRDHVSWMYTARKAAEREYEAMEALYPDVSVPRPVDHNRHAIVMDKFGGVELARAKLEPEQAAGVLDLIYRELVTAHDLGWVHADVSEHNVAVAEDGVTVFDWPQAVPIDHENAREFLERDVANLLRYFGRKYPHEIDRDADTAAIAAAIADGSFETVRAFEE
;
A
#
# COMPACT_ATOMS: atom_id res chain seq x y z
N MET A 1 -11.61 5.33 -10.71
CA MET A 1 -11.61 4.94 -9.29
C MET A 1 -12.13 3.52 -9.27
N VAL A 2 -11.42 2.61 -8.58
CA VAL A 2 -11.89 1.22 -8.41
C VAL A 2 -13.08 1.24 -7.46
N ARG A 3 -14.08 0.42 -7.73
CA ARG A 3 -15.28 0.35 -6.89
C ARG A 3 -15.03 -0.55 -5.68
N ASN A 4 -15.52 -0.15 -4.50
CA ASN A 4 -15.49 -1.03 -3.33
C ASN A 4 -16.47 -2.20 -3.53
N VAL A 5 -15.94 -3.42 -3.61
CA VAL A 5 -16.71 -4.66 -3.84
C VAL A 5 -17.31 -5.27 -2.58
N ALA A 6 -17.04 -4.72 -1.39
CA ALA A 6 -17.49 -5.32 -0.12
C ALA A 6 -19.01 -5.52 -0.04
N GLY A 7 -19.80 -4.63 -0.64
CA GLY A 7 -21.26 -4.73 -0.68
C GLY A 7 -21.78 -5.90 -1.53
N GLU A 8 -20.97 -6.43 -2.44
CA GLU A 8 -21.36 -7.54 -3.34
C GLU A 8 -20.88 -8.90 -2.86
N MET A 9 -19.97 -8.92 -1.88
CA MET A 9 -19.37 -10.16 -1.36
C MET A 9 -20.43 -11.16 -0.86
N ALA A 10 -21.54 -10.67 -0.30
CA ALA A 10 -22.63 -11.51 0.19
C ALA A 10 -23.46 -12.16 -0.94
N GLU A 11 -23.34 -11.68 -2.18
CA GLU A 11 -24.05 -12.23 -3.35
C GLU A 11 -23.21 -13.25 -4.13
N LEU A 12 -21.93 -13.38 -3.81
CA LEU A 12 -21.02 -14.30 -4.48
C LEU A 12 -21.08 -15.68 -3.84
N ASP A 13 -21.26 -16.70 -4.68
CA ASP A 13 -21.21 -18.09 -4.26
C ASP A 13 -19.74 -18.55 -4.14
N PRO A 14 -19.43 -19.60 -3.36
CA PRO A 14 -18.08 -20.17 -3.28
C PRO A 14 -17.46 -20.48 -4.65
N GLU A 15 -18.24 -20.98 -5.61
CA GLU A 15 -17.73 -21.30 -6.94
C GLU A 15 -17.44 -20.05 -7.79
N ASP A 16 -18.03 -18.89 -7.48
CA ASP A 16 -17.61 -17.62 -8.09
C ASP A 16 -16.15 -17.33 -7.68
N PHE A 17 -15.78 -17.55 -6.41
CA PHE A 17 -14.40 -17.41 -5.94
C PHE A 17 -13.45 -18.46 -6.51
N TYR A 18 -13.93 -19.68 -6.78
CA TYR A 18 -13.13 -20.70 -7.47
C TYR A 18 -12.80 -20.28 -8.90
N LEU A 19 -13.77 -19.72 -9.63
CA LEU A 19 -13.51 -19.12 -10.94
C LEU A 19 -12.48 -17.99 -10.84
N LEU A 20 -12.67 -17.02 -9.94
CA LEU A 20 -11.75 -15.89 -9.79
C LEU A 20 -10.32 -16.35 -9.45
N SER A 21 -10.19 -17.34 -8.55
CA SER A 21 -8.91 -17.94 -8.19
C SER A 21 -8.28 -18.71 -9.37
N GLY A 22 -9.10 -19.39 -10.18
CA GLY A 22 -8.66 -20.05 -11.40
C GLY A 22 -8.15 -19.07 -12.46
N VAL A 23 -8.80 -17.90 -12.62
CA VAL A 23 -8.31 -16.81 -13.46
C VAL A 23 -7.00 -16.25 -12.90
N GLU A 24 -6.89 -15.97 -11.60
CA GLU A 24 -5.64 -15.53 -10.95
C GLU A 24 -4.48 -16.49 -11.22
N GLN A 25 -4.72 -17.78 -11.05
CA GLN A 25 -3.72 -18.83 -11.26
C GLN A 25 -3.31 -18.92 -12.73
N GLY A 26 -4.27 -18.82 -13.67
CA GLY A 26 -3.99 -18.78 -15.10
C GLY A 26 -3.20 -17.54 -15.53
N MET A 27 -3.42 -16.41 -14.87
CA MET A 27 -2.73 -15.13 -15.14
C MET A 27 -1.22 -15.19 -14.92
N ARG A 28 -0.74 -16.18 -14.16
CA ARG A 28 0.71 -16.46 -13.99
C ARG A 28 1.39 -16.88 -15.29
N PHE A 29 0.63 -17.38 -16.27
CA PHE A 29 1.15 -17.91 -17.53
C PHE A 29 0.69 -17.12 -18.76
N SER A 30 -0.39 -16.34 -18.65
CA SER A 30 -0.91 -15.52 -19.75
C SER A 30 -1.76 -14.37 -19.22
N GLU A 31 -1.59 -13.17 -19.77
CA GLU A 31 -2.42 -12.00 -19.42
C GLU A 31 -3.93 -12.26 -19.57
N TRP A 32 -4.32 -12.95 -20.66
CA TRP A 32 -5.71 -13.34 -20.92
C TRP A 32 -5.83 -14.87 -20.85
N VAL A 33 -6.44 -15.37 -19.79
CA VAL A 33 -6.62 -16.80 -19.54
C VAL A 33 -7.68 -17.36 -20.48
N ARG A 34 -7.30 -18.31 -21.33
CA ARG A 34 -8.24 -18.92 -22.30
C ARG A 34 -9.35 -19.67 -21.58
N ARG A 35 -10.57 -19.56 -22.11
CA ARG A 35 -11.76 -20.22 -21.55
C ARG A 35 -11.58 -21.73 -21.34
N ASP A 36 -10.98 -22.41 -22.32
CA ASP A 36 -10.78 -23.87 -22.31
C ASP A 36 -9.79 -24.34 -21.24
N LYS A 37 -9.02 -23.44 -20.63
CA LYS A 37 -8.08 -23.72 -19.54
C LYS A 37 -8.64 -23.45 -18.15
N LEU A 38 -9.75 -22.72 -18.05
CA LEU A 38 -10.33 -22.40 -16.75
C LEU A 38 -10.83 -23.61 -15.95
N PRO A 39 -11.42 -24.67 -16.55
CA PRO A 39 -11.76 -25.88 -15.81
C PRO A 39 -10.56 -26.50 -15.07
N ASP A 40 -9.37 -26.49 -15.71
CA ASP A 40 -8.15 -27.05 -15.13
C ASP A 40 -7.63 -26.24 -13.92
N TYR A 41 -7.90 -24.93 -13.88
CA TYR A 41 -7.42 -24.04 -12.81
C TYR A 41 -8.42 -23.84 -11.67
N ALA A 42 -9.71 -23.84 -11.97
CA ALA A 42 -10.76 -23.55 -11.00
C ALA A 42 -11.36 -24.81 -10.36
N ASP A 43 -11.04 -26.01 -10.87
CA ASP A 43 -11.67 -27.27 -10.48
C ASP A 43 -13.20 -27.24 -10.63
N LEU A 44 -13.66 -26.68 -11.75
CA LEU A 44 -15.07 -26.52 -12.10
C LEU A 44 -15.36 -27.16 -13.46
N THR A 45 -16.59 -27.65 -13.64
CA THR A 45 -17.04 -28.15 -14.95
C THR A 45 -17.14 -27.01 -15.97
N ALA A 46 -17.10 -27.35 -17.26
CA ALA A 46 -17.24 -26.35 -18.33
C ALA A 46 -18.58 -25.60 -18.29
N GLU A 47 -19.65 -26.25 -17.81
CA GLU A 47 -20.98 -25.64 -17.63
C GLU A 47 -20.97 -24.64 -16.47
N GLU A 48 -20.39 -25.02 -15.33
CA GLU A 48 -20.21 -24.11 -14.19
C GLU A 48 -19.35 -22.91 -14.58
N ILE A 49 -18.21 -23.13 -15.25
CA ILE A 49 -17.35 -22.04 -15.75
C ILE A 49 -18.15 -21.04 -16.59
N ALA A 50 -18.97 -21.51 -17.53
CA ALA A 50 -19.78 -20.62 -18.37
C ALA A 50 -20.74 -19.76 -17.54
N TYR A 51 -21.48 -20.38 -16.60
CA TYR A 51 -22.41 -19.68 -15.73
C TYR A 51 -21.71 -18.64 -14.82
N ARG A 52 -20.57 -19.02 -14.25
CA ARG A 52 -19.79 -18.19 -13.32
C ARG A 52 -19.10 -17.04 -14.04
N ILE A 53 -18.67 -17.23 -15.29
CA ILE A 53 -18.13 -16.18 -16.14
C ILE A 53 -19.16 -15.07 -16.32
N ASP A 54 -20.39 -15.40 -16.71
CA ASP A 54 -21.43 -14.40 -16.93
C ASP A 54 -21.70 -13.61 -15.65
N ARG A 55 -21.80 -14.30 -14.49
CA ARG A 55 -21.99 -13.66 -13.18
C ARG A 55 -20.85 -12.71 -12.79
N CYS A 56 -19.60 -13.12 -13.04
CA CYS A 56 -18.41 -12.32 -12.70
C CYS A 56 -18.22 -11.15 -13.66
N LEU A 57 -18.60 -11.29 -14.94
CA LEU A 57 -18.62 -10.20 -15.91
C LEU A 57 -19.68 -9.16 -15.55
N ASP A 58 -20.89 -9.60 -15.18
CA ASP A 58 -21.99 -8.71 -14.79
C ASP A 58 -21.65 -7.85 -13.57
N ARG A 59 -20.73 -8.34 -12.72
CA ARG A 59 -20.22 -7.64 -11.52
C ARG A 59 -18.89 -6.92 -11.73
N GLU A 60 -18.38 -6.94 -12.96
CA GLU A 60 -17.10 -6.31 -13.33
C GLU A 60 -15.90 -6.87 -12.53
N LEU A 61 -15.94 -8.14 -12.10
CA LEU A 61 -14.85 -8.82 -11.38
C LEU A 61 -13.81 -9.42 -12.33
N ILE A 62 -14.21 -9.67 -13.56
CA ILE A 62 -13.34 -10.09 -14.66
C ILE A 62 -13.64 -9.26 -15.91
N GLU A 63 -12.66 -9.18 -16.80
CA GLU A 63 -12.80 -8.64 -18.15
C GLU A 63 -12.73 -9.77 -19.17
N ARG A 64 -13.34 -9.56 -20.34
CA ARG A 64 -13.33 -10.52 -21.46
C ARG A 64 -12.72 -9.91 -22.71
N LYS A 65 -11.85 -10.69 -23.35
CA LYS A 65 -11.36 -10.47 -24.71
C LYS A 65 -11.91 -11.55 -25.64
N THR A 66 -12.25 -11.15 -26.87
CA THR A 66 -12.73 -12.07 -27.92
C THR A 66 -11.88 -12.04 -29.19
N LEU A 67 -10.92 -11.11 -29.29
CA LEU A 67 -10.04 -11.01 -30.45
C LEU A 67 -9.04 -12.19 -30.43
N GLN A 68 -9.00 -12.96 -31.53
CA GLN A 68 -8.21 -14.19 -31.72
C GLN A 68 -8.67 -15.41 -30.92
N TYR A 69 -9.09 -15.23 -29.67
CA TYR A 69 -9.66 -16.28 -28.83
C TYR A 69 -10.50 -15.66 -27.70
N GLU A 70 -11.37 -16.46 -27.07
CA GLU A 70 -12.09 -16.07 -25.86
C GLU A 70 -11.20 -16.27 -24.62
N GLY A 71 -10.90 -15.18 -23.92
CA GLY A 71 -10.09 -15.22 -22.71
C GLY A 71 -10.51 -14.16 -21.69
N TYR A 72 -10.06 -14.36 -20.45
CA TYR A 72 -10.48 -13.58 -19.28
C TYR A 72 -9.30 -13.14 -18.44
N GLN A 73 -9.46 -12.00 -17.79
CA GLN A 73 -8.48 -11.42 -16.87
C GLN A 73 -9.23 -10.88 -15.65
N LEU A 74 -8.61 -10.92 -14.46
CA LEU A 74 -9.15 -10.24 -13.29
C LEU A 74 -9.14 -8.72 -13.46
N THR A 75 -10.16 -8.06 -12.92
CA THR A 75 -10.14 -6.64 -12.59
C THR A 75 -9.60 -6.43 -11.17
N PHE A 76 -9.29 -5.19 -10.79
CA PHE A 76 -8.95 -4.89 -9.40
C PHE A 76 -10.12 -5.21 -8.47
N GLU A 77 -11.36 -5.01 -8.91
CA GLU A 77 -12.56 -5.41 -8.18
C GLU A 77 -12.57 -6.93 -7.90
N GLY A 78 -12.25 -7.77 -8.89
CA GLY A 78 -12.10 -9.23 -8.67
C GLY A 78 -10.95 -9.59 -7.75
N TYR A 79 -9.85 -8.84 -7.81
CA TYR A 79 -8.69 -9.03 -6.95
C TYR A 79 -8.97 -8.62 -5.50
N ASP A 80 -9.66 -7.50 -5.29
CA ASP A 80 -10.17 -7.02 -4.01
C ASP A 80 -11.11 -8.09 -3.40
N ALA A 81 -12.02 -8.68 -4.19
CA ALA A 81 -12.95 -9.71 -3.73
C ALA A 81 -12.22 -10.97 -3.23
N LEU A 82 -11.19 -11.43 -3.94
CA LEU A 82 -10.35 -12.55 -3.50
C LEU A 82 -9.60 -12.24 -2.20
N ALA A 83 -9.13 -11.00 -2.01
CA ALA A 83 -8.48 -10.59 -0.77
C ALA A 83 -9.46 -10.57 0.41
N LEU A 84 -10.62 -9.93 0.24
CA LEU A 84 -11.68 -9.89 1.26
C LEU A 84 -12.18 -11.27 1.65
N ARG A 85 -12.35 -12.17 0.67
CA ARG A 85 -12.75 -13.56 0.93
C ARG A 85 -11.77 -14.22 1.90
N THR A 86 -10.48 -14.03 1.67
CA THR A 86 -9.42 -14.62 2.50
C THR A 86 -9.45 -14.07 3.92
N PHE A 87 -9.61 -12.75 4.09
CA PHE A 87 -9.72 -12.15 5.43
C PHE A 87 -10.99 -12.58 6.18
N SER A 88 -12.11 -12.74 5.46
CA SER A 88 -13.35 -13.25 6.04
C SER A 88 -13.22 -14.72 6.48
N GLU A 89 -12.62 -15.58 5.65
CA GLU A 89 -12.40 -17.00 5.98
C GLU A 89 -11.43 -17.19 7.15
N ARG A 90 -10.45 -16.29 7.31
CA ARG A 90 -9.53 -16.26 8.47
C ARG A 90 -10.19 -15.70 9.74
N GLY A 91 -11.37 -15.08 9.63
CA GLY A 91 -12.00 -14.37 10.75
C GLY A 91 -11.29 -13.07 11.15
N THR A 92 -10.48 -12.51 10.24
CA THR A 92 -9.75 -11.26 10.48
C THR A 92 -10.69 -10.05 10.46
N ILE A 93 -11.65 -10.06 9.54
CA ILE A 93 -12.65 -9.00 9.39
C ILE A 93 -14.05 -9.61 9.19
N ASP A 94 -15.06 -8.93 9.71
CA ASP A 94 -16.48 -9.28 9.55
C ASP A 94 -17.17 -8.46 8.45
N GLY A 95 -16.58 -7.32 8.08
CA GLY A 95 -17.14 -6.41 7.08
C GLY A 95 -16.24 -5.21 6.81
N VAL A 96 -16.58 -4.43 5.77
CA VAL A 96 -15.87 -3.20 5.40
C VAL A 96 -16.80 -2.01 5.63
N GLY A 97 -16.29 -1.00 6.32
CA GLY A 97 -16.96 0.23 6.67
C GLY A 97 -16.67 1.39 5.72
N SER A 98 -16.64 2.59 6.27
CA SER A 98 -16.47 3.83 5.50
C SER A 98 -15.02 3.99 5.00
N PRO A 99 -14.81 4.67 3.86
CA PRO A 99 -13.48 5.03 3.41
C PRO A 99 -12.81 5.98 4.40
N LEU A 100 -11.55 5.70 4.75
CA LEU A 100 -10.70 6.53 5.59
C LEU A 100 -9.81 7.45 4.74
N GLY A 101 -9.37 6.97 3.58
CA GLY A 101 -8.57 7.73 2.63
C GLY A 101 -8.57 7.06 1.25
N LEU A 102 -8.79 7.83 0.20
CA LEU A 102 -8.73 7.35 -1.20
C LEU A 102 -7.61 8.09 -1.90
N GLY A 103 -6.56 7.37 -2.30
CA GLY A 103 -5.31 7.93 -2.78
C GLY A 103 -4.95 7.45 -4.19
N LYS A 104 -3.82 7.96 -4.70
CA LYS A 104 -3.26 7.51 -5.98
C LYS A 104 -2.65 6.11 -5.87
N GLU A 105 -2.07 5.82 -4.71
CA GLU A 105 -1.26 4.62 -4.45
C GLU A 105 -2.04 3.54 -3.70
N GLY A 106 -3.19 3.89 -3.12
CA GLY A 106 -4.06 2.92 -2.46
C GLY A 106 -5.36 3.52 -1.93
N ASP A 107 -6.27 2.63 -1.57
CA ASP A 107 -7.51 2.97 -0.87
C ASP A 107 -7.48 2.38 0.53
N VAL A 108 -7.88 3.16 1.53
CA VAL A 108 -7.95 2.75 2.94
C VAL A 108 -9.39 2.82 3.41
N TYR A 109 -9.87 1.73 4.00
CA TYR A 109 -11.21 1.58 4.53
C TYR A 109 -11.15 1.20 6.01
N GLU A 110 -12.16 1.62 6.77
CA GLU A 110 -12.43 1.04 8.07
C GLU A 110 -12.94 -0.40 7.87
N VAL A 111 -12.65 -1.31 8.80
CA VAL A 111 -13.25 -2.65 8.79
C VAL A 111 -13.94 -2.94 10.11
N GLN A 112 -14.99 -3.75 10.03
CA GLN A 112 -15.68 -4.30 11.18
C GLN A 112 -14.89 -5.50 11.68
N SER A 113 -14.48 -5.47 12.94
CA SER A 113 -13.86 -6.58 13.64
C SER A 113 -14.07 -6.37 15.15
N PHE A 114 -13.51 -7.26 15.99
CA PHE A 114 -13.57 -7.12 17.46
C PHE A 114 -12.94 -5.82 17.99
N LYS A 115 -12.05 -5.18 17.22
CA LYS A 115 -11.44 -3.88 17.52
C LYS A 115 -11.40 -2.98 16.26
N PRO A 116 -11.18 -1.67 16.39
CA PRO A 116 -11.04 -0.80 15.22
C PRO A 116 -9.78 -1.16 14.42
N LEU A 117 -9.98 -1.57 13.17
CA LEU A 117 -8.93 -1.91 12.21
C LEU A 117 -9.13 -1.11 10.92
N ALA A 118 -8.07 -1.02 10.11
CA ALA A 118 -8.09 -0.46 8.77
C ALA A 118 -7.64 -1.52 7.75
N LEU A 119 -8.24 -1.47 6.56
CA LEU A 119 -7.87 -2.25 5.39
C LEU A 119 -7.32 -1.32 4.32
N LYS A 120 -6.06 -1.53 3.92
CA LYS A 120 -5.41 -0.82 2.83
C LYS A 120 -5.29 -1.74 1.61
N TYR A 121 -5.75 -1.26 0.45
CA TYR A 121 -5.45 -1.85 -0.84
C TYR A 121 -4.35 -1.07 -1.55
N HIS A 122 -3.36 -1.76 -2.08
CA HIS A 122 -2.36 -1.16 -2.95
C HIS A 122 -2.86 -1.06 -4.39
N ARG A 123 -2.68 0.10 -5.00
CA ARG A 123 -3.11 0.40 -6.39
C ARG A 123 -2.04 1.14 -7.20
N GLU A 124 -0.79 1.09 -6.75
CA GLU A 124 0.34 1.79 -7.38
C GLU A 124 0.41 1.52 -8.89
N GLY A 125 0.61 2.57 -9.69
CA GLY A 125 0.65 2.51 -11.15
C GLY A 125 -0.70 2.46 -11.88
N TYR A 126 -1.80 2.08 -11.23
CA TYR A 126 -3.10 1.90 -11.90
C TYR A 126 -3.83 3.22 -12.21
N THR A 127 -3.82 4.19 -11.29
CA THR A 127 -4.61 5.44 -11.39
C THR A 127 -4.06 6.43 -12.43
N ASN A 128 -2.74 6.60 -12.52
CA ASN A 128 -2.10 7.46 -13.53
C ASN A 128 -2.28 6.93 -14.96
N PHE A 129 -2.45 5.62 -15.15
CA PHE A 129 -2.51 5.03 -16.48
C PHE A 129 -3.92 5.02 -17.09
N ARG A 130 -5.04 4.97 -16.34
CA ARG A 130 -6.38 5.17 -16.96
C ARG A 130 -6.49 6.53 -17.68
N ALA A 131 -5.74 7.53 -17.25
CA ALA A 131 -5.64 8.82 -17.93
C ALA A 131 -4.84 8.73 -19.24
N VAL A 132 -3.76 7.92 -19.27
CA VAL A 132 -2.84 7.78 -20.42
C VAL A 132 -3.31 6.73 -21.43
N ASN A 133 -3.95 5.65 -20.99
CA ASN A 133 -4.36 4.52 -21.83
C ASN A 133 -5.61 4.81 -22.68
N ARG A 134 -6.36 5.89 -22.38
CA ARG A 134 -7.34 6.44 -23.34
C ARG A 134 -6.69 6.92 -24.64
N GLU A 135 -5.39 7.19 -24.64
CA GLU A 135 -4.69 7.76 -25.80
C GLU A 135 -3.77 6.77 -26.53
N ARG A 136 -3.53 5.55 -26.01
CA ARG A 136 -2.49 4.65 -26.55
C ARG A 136 -2.89 3.17 -26.58
N GLU A 137 -3.96 2.87 -27.29
CA GLU A 137 -4.38 1.49 -27.55
C GLU A 137 -3.68 0.88 -28.78
N TYR A 138 -2.34 0.95 -28.91
CA TYR A 138 -1.67 0.37 -30.10
C TYR A 138 -0.28 -0.25 -29.93
N THR A 139 0.36 -0.26 -28.74
CA THR A 139 1.69 -0.88 -28.64
C THR A 139 2.05 -1.29 -27.21
N ALA A 140 1.98 -2.58 -26.90
CA ALA A 140 2.71 -3.19 -25.79
C ALA A 140 2.88 -4.69 -26.05
N ASP A 141 3.92 -5.02 -26.80
CA ASP A 141 4.48 -6.37 -26.90
C ASP A 141 5.56 -6.47 -25.82
N ARG A 142 5.44 -7.46 -24.92
CA ARG A 142 6.42 -7.89 -23.91
C ARG A 142 6.61 -6.97 -22.70
N ASP A 143 5.78 -7.20 -21.67
CA ASP A 143 6.20 -7.38 -20.27
C ASP A 143 4.94 -7.72 -19.46
N HIS A 144 4.69 -9.01 -19.23
CA HIS A 144 3.52 -9.53 -18.49
C HIS A 144 3.58 -9.26 -16.97
N VAL A 145 4.18 -8.14 -16.54
CA VAL A 145 4.09 -7.73 -15.14
C VAL A 145 2.70 -7.11 -14.96
N SER A 146 1.72 -7.95 -14.61
CA SER A 146 0.39 -7.48 -14.24
C SER A 146 0.51 -6.45 -13.13
N TRP A 147 -0.19 -5.32 -13.23
CA TRP A 147 -0.22 -4.30 -12.18
C TRP A 147 -0.63 -4.87 -10.81
N MET A 148 -1.42 -5.95 -10.81
CA MET A 148 -1.76 -6.70 -9.60
C MET A 148 -0.54 -7.34 -8.93
N TYR A 149 0.44 -7.80 -9.72
CA TYR A 149 1.70 -8.31 -9.20
C TYR A 149 2.52 -7.21 -8.53
N THR A 150 2.60 -6.02 -9.15
CA THR A 150 3.28 -4.86 -8.55
C THR A 150 2.58 -4.44 -7.25
N ALA A 151 1.25 -4.31 -7.26
CA ALA A 151 0.46 -3.99 -6.08
C ALA A 151 0.63 -5.02 -4.96
N ARG A 152 0.66 -6.32 -5.31
CA ARG A 152 0.96 -7.40 -4.38
C ARG A 152 2.36 -7.27 -3.77
N LYS A 153 3.37 -6.95 -4.58
CA LYS A 153 4.75 -6.79 -4.10
C LYS A 153 4.91 -5.59 -3.16
N ALA A 154 4.20 -4.49 -3.45
CA ALA A 154 4.14 -3.33 -2.58
C ALA A 154 3.50 -3.69 -1.22
N ALA A 155 2.38 -4.42 -1.23
CA ALA A 155 1.72 -4.88 -0.01
C ALA A 155 2.57 -5.87 0.81
N GLU A 156 3.23 -6.82 0.13
CA GLU A 156 4.17 -7.75 0.76
C GLU A 156 5.30 -6.97 1.46
N ARG A 157 5.89 -5.97 0.78
CA ARG A 157 6.97 -5.16 1.35
C ARG A 157 6.53 -4.31 2.53
N GLU A 158 5.40 -3.62 2.42
CA GLU A 158 4.88 -2.80 3.53
C GLU A 158 4.55 -3.67 4.75
N TYR A 159 3.95 -4.84 4.55
CA TYR A 159 3.65 -5.76 5.64
C TYR A 159 4.93 -6.28 6.31
N GLU A 160 5.91 -6.73 5.53
CA GLU A 160 7.23 -7.20 6.02
C GLU A 160 7.93 -6.10 6.85
N ALA A 161 7.93 -4.86 6.37
CA ALA A 161 8.51 -3.73 7.08
C ALA A 161 7.76 -3.47 8.40
N MET A 162 6.42 -3.36 8.37
CA MET A 162 5.64 -3.13 9.59
C MET A 162 5.79 -4.25 10.62
N GLU A 163 5.93 -5.52 10.19
CA GLU A 163 6.15 -6.64 11.11
C GLU A 163 7.52 -6.55 11.79
N ALA A 164 8.55 -6.11 11.08
CA ALA A 164 9.89 -5.94 11.63
C ALA A 164 10.00 -4.72 12.55
N LEU A 165 9.21 -3.68 12.30
CA LEU A 165 9.28 -2.39 12.97
C LEU A 165 8.39 -2.31 14.22
N TYR A 166 7.24 -2.98 14.23
CA TYR A 166 6.33 -2.97 15.37
C TYR A 166 6.83 -3.88 16.51
N PRO A 167 6.78 -3.46 17.79
CA PRO A 167 6.23 -2.21 18.32
C PRO A 167 7.27 -1.11 18.58
N ASP A 168 8.53 -1.34 18.21
CA ASP A 168 9.66 -0.48 18.57
C ASP A 168 9.64 0.86 17.83
N VAL A 169 9.16 0.87 16.59
CA VAL A 169 8.82 2.08 15.83
C VAL A 169 7.31 2.29 15.88
N SER A 170 6.89 3.54 16.02
CA SER A 170 5.49 3.95 15.95
C SER A 170 4.95 3.81 14.52
N VAL A 171 4.59 2.58 14.17
CA VAL A 171 3.90 2.19 12.94
C VAL A 171 2.53 1.57 13.27
N PRO A 172 1.56 1.57 12.34
CA PRO A 172 0.34 0.81 12.54
C PRO A 172 0.68 -0.68 12.72
N ARG A 173 0.15 -1.31 13.77
CA ARG A 173 0.37 -2.74 14.00
C ARG A 173 -0.16 -3.54 12.81
N PRO A 174 0.65 -4.33 12.10
CA PRO A 174 0.16 -5.23 11.07
C PRO A 174 -0.66 -6.36 11.70
N VAL A 175 -1.78 -6.73 11.09
CA VAL A 175 -2.69 -7.78 11.60
C VAL A 175 -2.78 -8.95 10.64
N ASP A 176 -2.99 -8.69 9.35
CA ASP A 176 -3.09 -9.72 8.32
C ASP A 176 -2.71 -9.14 6.96
N HIS A 177 -2.24 -9.99 6.07
CA HIS A 177 -1.89 -9.62 4.71
C HIS A 177 -2.30 -10.72 3.74
N ASN A 178 -2.85 -10.29 2.60
CA ASN A 178 -3.17 -11.17 1.50
C ASN A 178 -3.24 -10.39 0.19
N ARG A 179 -2.56 -10.92 -0.83
CA ARG A 179 -2.50 -10.31 -2.18
C ARG A 179 -1.94 -8.89 -2.11
N HIS A 180 -2.70 -7.89 -2.52
CA HIS A 180 -2.37 -6.46 -2.51
C HIS A 180 -3.02 -5.73 -1.33
N ALA A 181 -3.49 -6.46 -0.32
CA ALA A 181 -4.26 -5.91 0.77
C ALA A 181 -3.61 -6.18 2.14
N ILE A 182 -3.65 -5.18 3.02
CA ILE A 182 -3.15 -5.26 4.39
C ILE A 182 -4.27 -4.86 5.35
N VAL A 183 -4.47 -5.66 6.39
CA VAL A 183 -5.25 -5.29 7.57
C VAL A 183 -4.28 -4.90 8.69
N MET A 184 -4.51 -3.75 9.30
CA MET A 184 -3.67 -3.18 10.35
C MET A 184 -4.50 -2.42 11.38
N ASP A 185 -3.91 -2.10 12.54
CA ASP A 185 -4.58 -1.30 13.56
C ASP A 185 -4.97 0.08 13.00
N LYS A 186 -6.21 0.49 13.28
CA LYS A 186 -6.64 1.85 12.98
C LYS A 186 -5.94 2.79 13.96
N PHE A 187 -5.15 3.72 13.44
CA PHE A 187 -4.46 4.74 14.22
C PHE A 187 -5.16 6.10 14.14
N GLY A 188 -4.93 6.91 15.17
CA GLY A 188 -5.42 8.28 15.24
C GLY A 188 -4.40 9.29 14.71
N GLY A 189 -4.71 10.58 14.83
CA GLY A 189 -3.82 11.66 14.42
C GLY A 189 -4.22 12.32 13.11
N VAL A 190 -3.57 13.44 12.81
CA VAL A 190 -3.75 14.23 11.60
C VAL A 190 -2.51 14.11 10.76
N GLU A 191 -2.67 13.82 9.46
CA GLU A 191 -1.60 13.84 8.47
C GLU A 191 -0.76 15.12 8.60
N LEU A 192 0.56 15.00 8.71
CA LEU A 192 1.47 16.10 9.03
C LEU A 192 1.32 17.28 8.04
N ALA A 193 1.05 16.99 6.76
CA ALA A 193 0.75 17.99 5.73
C ALA A 193 -0.43 18.91 6.11
N ARG A 194 -1.42 18.37 6.82
CA ARG A 194 -2.65 19.05 7.26
C ARG A 194 -2.60 19.49 8.72
N ALA A 195 -1.68 18.94 9.50
CA ALA A 195 -1.50 19.29 10.90
C ALA A 195 -1.14 20.77 11.05
N LYS A 196 -1.75 21.41 12.06
CA LYS A 196 -1.46 22.77 12.48
C LYS A 196 -0.62 22.69 13.75
N LEU A 197 0.69 22.75 13.58
CA LEU A 197 1.62 22.85 14.69
C LEU A 197 1.84 24.33 15.01
N GLU A 198 1.86 24.66 16.30
CA GLU A 198 2.43 25.93 16.74
C GLU A 198 3.93 25.95 16.38
N PRO A 199 4.52 27.10 16.02
CA PRO A 199 5.91 27.17 15.58
C PRO A 199 6.88 26.49 16.53
N GLU A 200 6.72 26.69 17.83
CA GLU A 200 7.61 26.16 18.87
C GLU A 200 7.59 24.63 18.96
N GLN A 201 6.57 23.98 18.38
CA GLN A 201 6.43 22.53 18.33
C GLN A 201 7.17 21.91 17.12
N ALA A 202 7.49 22.71 16.09
CA ALA A 202 8.00 22.21 14.82
C ALA A 202 9.28 21.37 14.97
N ALA A 203 10.28 21.90 15.69
CA ALA A 203 11.52 21.19 15.98
C ALA A 203 11.28 19.88 16.76
N GLY A 204 10.41 19.93 17.78
CA GLY A 204 10.09 18.76 18.58
C GLY A 204 9.39 17.65 17.80
N VAL A 205 8.48 17.99 16.89
CA VAL A 205 7.82 17.00 16.02
C VAL A 205 8.80 16.41 15.01
N LEU A 206 9.67 17.23 14.41
CA LEU A 206 10.71 16.73 13.50
C LEU A 206 11.68 15.79 14.21
N ASP A 207 12.10 16.14 15.44
CA ASP A 207 12.94 15.29 16.28
C ASP A 207 12.27 13.95 16.60
N LEU A 208 10.96 13.93 16.87
CA LEU A 208 10.22 12.68 17.07
C LEU A 208 10.27 11.81 15.82
N ILE A 209 10.02 12.38 14.63
CA ILE A 209 10.07 11.64 13.37
C ILE A 209 11.46 11.05 13.13
N TYR A 210 12.52 11.84 13.32
CA TYR A 210 13.88 11.33 13.14
C TYR A 210 14.28 10.25 14.14
N ARG A 211 13.76 10.28 15.38
CA ARG A 211 13.96 9.17 16.33
C ARG A 211 13.27 7.88 15.89
N GLU A 212 12.09 7.98 15.26
CA GLU A 212 11.46 6.81 14.63
C GLU A 212 12.33 6.27 13.49
N LEU A 213 12.95 7.14 12.68
CA LEU A 213 13.86 6.73 11.61
C LEU A 213 15.17 6.12 12.14
N VAL A 214 15.72 6.61 13.25
CA VAL A 214 16.86 5.97 13.95
C VAL A 214 16.50 4.55 14.33
N THR A 215 15.37 4.38 15.01
CA THR A 215 14.92 3.06 15.48
C THR A 215 14.63 2.12 14.30
N ALA A 216 14.04 2.63 13.21
CA ALA A 216 13.85 1.86 11.99
C ALA A 216 15.18 1.41 11.36
N HIS A 217 16.17 2.30 11.31
CA HIS A 217 17.50 2.00 10.79
C HIS A 217 18.23 0.96 11.65
N ASP A 218 18.13 1.06 12.98
CA ASP A 218 18.68 0.07 13.93
C ASP A 218 18.05 -1.31 13.75
N LEU A 219 16.79 -1.37 13.33
CA LEU A 219 16.06 -2.60 12.96
C LEU A 219 16.33 -3.05 11.52
N GLY A 220 17.22 -2.36 10.81
CA GLY A 220 17.70 -2.74 9.48
C GLY A 220 16.86 -2.22 8.32
N TRP A 221 16.03 -1.19 8.53
CA TRP A 221 15.14 -0.64 7.51
C TRP A 221 15.35 0.85 7.25
N VAL A 222 15.25 1.24 5.98
CA VAL A 222 15.11 2.63 5.53
C VAL A 222 13.74 2.78 4.90
N HIS A 223 12.96 3.79 5.33
CA HIS A 223 11.63 4.04 4.80
C HIS A 223 11.67 4.33 3.29
N ALA A 224 12.67 5.10 2.87
CA ALA A 224 12.97 5.44 1.49
C ALA A 224 11.89 6.23 0.76
N ASP A 225 10.88 6.79 1.43
CA ASP A 225 9.91 7.71 0.83
C ASP A 225 9.15 8.55 1.87
N VAL A 226 9.80 8.88 2.99
CA VAL A 226 9.10 9.61 4.06
C VAL A 226 8.88 11.07 3.64
N SER A 227 7.70 11.60 3.96
CA SER A 227 7.29 12.97 3.65
C SER A 227 6.21 13.45 4.63
N GLU A 228 5.72 14.69 4.47
CA GLU A 228 4.60 15.21 5.25
C GLU A 228 3.28 14.44 5.05
N HIS A 229 3.19 13.61 4.02
CA HIS A 229 2.01 12.81 3.70
C HIS A 229 2.01 11.43 4.39
N ASN A 230 3.16 10.99 4.90
CA ASN A 230 3.39 9.63 5.40
C ASN A 230 3.68 9.62 6.92
N VAL A 231 3.32 10.73 7.59
CA VAL A 231 3.42 10.91 9.03
C VAL A 231 2.10 11.43 9.56
N ALA A 232 1.56 10.80 10.60
CA ALA A 232 0.42 11.29 11.36
C ALA A 232 0.90 11.86 12.69
N VAL A 233 0.35 13.01 13.10
CA VAL A 233 0.65 13.67 14.37
C VAL A 233 -0.58 13.59 15.27
N ALA A 234 -0.37 13.10 16.48
CA ALA A 234 -1.38 12.99 17.53
C ALA A 234 -0.86 13.63 18.84
N GLU A 235 -1.70 13.69 19.87
CA GLU A 235 -1.30 14.25 21.18
C GLU A 235 -0.23 13.40 21.88
N ASP A 236 -0.20 12.09 21.61
CA ASP A 236 0.70 11.11 22.20
C ASP A 236 1.98 10.86 21.40
N GLY A 237 2.11 11.44 20.20
CA GLY A 237 3.34 11.35 19.40
C GLY A 237 3.10 11.42 17.89
N VAL A 238 3.99 10.77 17.16
CA VAL A 238 3.91 10.62 15.70
C VAL A 238 3.73 9.15 15.33
N THR A 239 3.11 8.87 14.20
CA THR A 239 3.04 7.55 13.58
C THR A 239 3.54 7.65 12.15
N VAL A 240 4.54 6.86 11.80
CA VAL A 240 5.09 6.77 10.44
C VAL A 240 4.39 5.61 9.73
N PHE A 241 3.80 5.87 8.57
CA PHE A 241 3.03 4.90 7.81
C PHE A 241 3.39 4.94 6.34
N ASP A 242 2.88 3.98 5.56
CA ASP A 242 3.18 3.86 4.13
C ASP A 242 4.61 3.40 3.83
N TRP A 243 4.88 2.12 4.10
CA TRP A 243 6.20 1.50 3.91
C TRP A 243 6.40 0.65 2.62
N PRO A 244 5.64 0.79 1.50
CA PRO A 244 5.82 -0.10 0.35
C PRO A 244 7.15 0.09 -0.38
N GLN A 245 7.79 1.27 -0.24
CA GLN A 245 9.09 1.59 -0.83
C GLN A 245 10.27 1.25 0.09
N ALA A 246 10.00 0.76 1.30
CA ALA A 246 11.03 0.50 2.29
C ALA A 246 12.06 -0.50 1.80
N VAL A 247 13.33 -0.25 2.12
CA VAL A 247 14.44 -1.12 1.75
C VAL A 247 15.27 -1.52 2.97
N PRO A 248 15.89 -2.70 2.96
CA PRO A 248 16.91 -3.05 3.93
C PRO A 248 18.10 -2.09 3.88
N ILE A 249 18.79 -1.91 5.02
CA ILE A 249 19.97 -1.03 5.12
C ILE A 249 21.17 -1.47 4.25
N ASP A 250 21.21 -2.74 3.81
CA ASP A 250 22.25 -3.28 2.92
C ASP A 250 21.95 -3.04 1.43
N HIS A 251 20.82 -2.42 1.11
CA HIS A 251 20.49 -2.01 -0.25
C HIS A 251 21.52 -0.99 -0.78
N GLU A 252 21.93 -1.13 -2.04
CA GLU A 252 22.99 -0.29 -2.65
C GLU A 252 22.74 1.22 -2.50
N ASN A 253 21.47 1.63 -2.55
CA ASN A 253 21.04 3.02 -2.46
C ASN A 253 20.45 3.39 -1.07
N ALA A 254 20.56 2.54 -0.05
CA ALA A 254 19.94 2.78 1.27
C ALA A 254 20.34 4.14 1.88
N ARG A 255 21.63 4.48 1.78
CA ARG A 255 22.15 5.77 2.24
C ARG A 255 21.53 6.96 1.49
N GLU A 256 21.45 6.88 0.16
CA GLU A 256 20.88 7.95 -0.65
C GLU A 256 19.38 8.13 -0.36
N PHE A 257 18.67 7.04 -0.09
CA PHE A 257 17.27 7.08 0.31
C PHE A 257 17.08 7.70 1.69
N LEU A 258 17.93 7.38 2.67
CA LEU A 258 17.87 8.01 3.98
C LEU A 258 18.18 9.52 3.91
N GLU A 259 19.20 9.91 3.14
CA GLU A 259 19.50 11.33 2.89
C GLU A 259 18.32 12.05 2.21
N ARG A 260 17.62 11.38 1.29
CA ARG A 260 16.39 11.91 0.66
C ARG A 260 15.25 12.08 1.65
N ASP A 261 15.04 11.10 2.53
CA ASP A 261 14.02 11.12 3.58
C ASP A 261 14.22 12.32 4.52
N VAL A 262 15.45 12.54 4.98
CA VAL A 262 15.85 13.70 5.77
C VAL A 262 15.62 15.01 4.99
N ALA A 263 16.04 15.06 3.72
CA ALA A 263 15.87 16.25 2.88
C ALA A 263 14.39 16.62 2.67
N ASN A 264 13.52 15.63 2.50
CA ASN A 264 12.08 15.82 2.33
C ASN A 264 11.48 16.52 3.56
N LEU A 265 11.77 15.98 4.75
CA LEU A 265 11.26 16.50 6.01
C LEU A 265 11.85 17.88 6.33
N LEU A 266 13.17 18.08 6.23
CA LEU A 266 13.81 19.39 6.42
C LEU A 266 13.20 20.45 5.51
N ARG A 267 13.03 20.14 4.22
CA ARG A 267 12.42 21.06 3.26
C ARG A 267 10.98 21.41 3.62
N TYR A 268 10.18 20.44 4.06
CA TYR A 268 8.80 20.69 4.49
C TYR A 268 8.76 21.62 5.72
N PHE A 269 9.49 21.25 6.77
CA PHE A 269 9.51 21.98 8.04
C PHE A 269 10.14 23.36 7.89
N GLY A 270 11.30 23.49 7.23
CA GLY A 270 11.96 24.79 7.00
C GLY A 270 11.16 25.73 6.10
N ARG A 271 10.34 25.20 5.17
CA ARG A 271 9.39 26.02 4.38
C ARG A 271 8.24 26.54 5.24
N LYS A 272 7.70 25.71 6.13
CA LYS A 272 6.50 26.01 6.94
C LYS A 272 6.82 26.79 8.22
N TYR A 273 8.02 26.58 8.77
CA TYR A 273 8.51 27.12 10.04
C TYR A 273 9.96 27.66 9.91
N PRO A 274 10.21 28.63 9.01
CA PRO A 274 11.57 29.10 8.68
C PRO A 274 12.33 29.80 9.82
N HIS A 275 11.65 30.12 10.93
CA HIS A 275 12.28 30.70 12.12
C HIS A 275 12.68 29.65 13.17
N GLU A 276 12.19 28.42 13.01
CA GLU A 276 12.35 27.33 13.98
C GLU A 276 13.22 26.21 13.45
N ILE A 277 13.37 26.11 12.13
CA ILE A 277 14.08 25.05 11.42
C ILE A 277 14.91 25.68 10.31
N ASP A 278 16.23 25.52 10.39
CA ASP A 278 17.10 25.84 9.26
C ASP A 278 16.90 24.82 8.13
N ARG A 279 16.42 25.32 6.99
CA ARG A 279 16.20 24.51 5.79
C ARG A 279 17.51 24.10 5.10
N ASP A 280 18.58 24.84 5.37
CA ASP A 280 19.89 24.69 4.74
C ASP A 280 20.83 23.86 5.66
N ALA A 281 20.31 23.32 6.77
CA ALA A 281 21.00 22.37 7.65
C ALA A 281 21.57 21.16 6.89
N ASP A 282 22.70 20.65 7.37
CA ASP A 282 23.44 19.57 6.70
C ASP A 282 22.67 18.24 6.76
N THR A 283 21.92 17.99 5.68
CA THR A 283 21.12 16.77 5.48
C THR A 283 21.97 15.51 5.57
N ALA A 284 23.20 15.54 5.03
CA ALA A 284 24.08 14.38 5.02
C ALA A 284 24.61 14.07 6.43
N ALA A 285 24.91 15.12 7.21
CA ALA A 285 25.29 14.96 8.61
C ALA A 285 24.13 14.41 9.46
N ILE A 286 22.91 14.89 9.26
CA ILE A 286 21.72 14.38 9.96
C ILE A 286 21.46 12.92 9.59
N ALA A 287 21.50 12.57 8.30
CA ALA A 287 21.31 11.19 7.84
C ALA A 287 22.40 10.26 8.40
N ALA A 288 23.66 10.71 8.49
CA ALA A 288 24.73 9.95 9.12
C ALA A 288 24.47 9.72 10.62
N ALA A 289 24.04 10.76 11.34
CA ALA A 289 23.68 10.65 12.76
C ALA A 289 22.46 9.75 13.01
N ILE A 290 21.53 9.68 12.04
CA ILE A 290 20.43 8.71 12.09
C ILE A 290 20.98 7.29 11.90
N ALA A 291 21.85 7.09 10.90
CA ALA A 291 22.38 5.78 10.55
C ALA A 291 23.32 5.16 11.60
N ASP A 292 24.02 5.99 12.39
CA ASP A 292 24.91 5.53 13.47
C ASP A 292 24.27 5.63 14.87
N GLY A 293 23.01 6.06 14.95
CA GLY A 293 22.25 6.18 16.19
C GLY A 293 22.65 7.35 17.09
N SER A 294 23.45 8.31 16.60
CA SER A 294 23.89 9.47 17.38
C SER A 294 22.97 10.70 17.28
N PHE A 295 21.84 10.60 16.56
CA PHE A 295 20.90 11.73 16.41
C PHE A 295 20.20 12.08 17.74
N GLU A 296 20.34 13.33 18.19
CA GLU A 296 19.67 13.84 19.40
C GLU A 296 18.54 14.83 19.10
N THR A 297 18.85 15.85 18.28
CA THR A 297 17.94 16.92 17.86
C THR A 297 18.41 17.58 16.57
N VAL A 298 17.48 18.04 15.73
CA VAL A 298 17.75 18.76 14.49
C VAL A 298 18.50 20.07 14.74
N ARG A 299 18.29 20.71 15.90
CA ARG A 299 18.94 21.97 16.29
C ARG A 299 20.47 21.85 16.46
N ALA A 300 20.99 20.64 16.60
CA ALA A 300 22.43 20.41 16.67
C ALA A 300 23.15 20.58 15.32
N PHE A 301 22.39 20.70 14.23
CA PHE A 301 22.87 20.74 12.85
C PHE A 301 22.58 22.10 12.16
N GLU A 302 22.11 23.08 12.92
CA GLU A 302 21.90 24.45 12.46
C GLU A 302 23.21 25.25 12.56
N GLU A 303 23.48 26.14 11.60
CA GLU A 303 24.64 27.05 11.60
C GLU A 303 24.49 28.29 12.50
#